data_AF-F4B841-F1
#
_entry.id   AF-F4B841-F1
#
_cell.length_a   1.000
_cell.length_b   1.000
_cell.length_c   1.000
_cell.angle_alpha   90.00
_cell.angle_beta   90.00
_cell.angle_gamma   90.00
#
_symmetry.space_group_name_H-M   'P 1'
#
loop_
_entity.id
_entity.type
_entity.pdbx_description
1 polymer ?
#
loop_
_entity_poly.entity_id
_entity_poly.type
_entity_poly.pdbx_seq_one_letter_code
_entity_poly.pdbx_strand_id
1 'polypeptide(L)'
;MSFLLKNSRDFLHVAKRDFEEGLWNLVLFHSEQALQLCVKYKIYLHAGDYPKTHNLNELFSGLSKFEEIDVDTTMLDLLTQSYIRQDIYLIPILKKLLKKL
;
A
#
# COMPACT_ATOMS: atom_id res chain seq x y z
N MET A 1 -9.16 7.16 13.87
CA MET A 1 -8.15 7.16 12.79
C MET A 1 -6.78 6.59 13.17
N SER A 2 -6.49 6.36 14.46
CA SER A 2 -5.21 5.74 14.90
C SER A 2 -4.92 4.39 14.24
N PHE A 3 -5.94 3.65 13.83
CA PHE A 3 -5.79 2.36 13.14
C PHE A 3 -5.07 2.48 11.79
N LEU A 4 -5.19 3.59 11.04
CA LEU A 4 -4.47 3.75 9.76
C LEU A 4 -2.96 3.76 10.00
N LEU A 5 -2.50 4.58 10.94
CA LEU A 5 -1.08 4.66 11.28
C LEU A 5 -0.58 3.36 11.92
N LYS A 6 -1.37 2.74 12.80
CA LYS A 6 -1.03 1.44 13.39
C LYS A 6 -0.85 0.38 12.31
N ASN A 7 -1.84 0.22 11.44
CA ASN A 7 -1.80 -0.78 10.38
C ASN A 7 -0.68 -0.49 9.37
N SER A 8 -0.41 0.79 9.07
CA SER A 8 0.73 1.20 8.24
C SER A 8 2.06 0.70 8.84
N ARG A 9 2.25 0.86 10.15
CA ARG A 9 3.44 0.36 10.85
C ARG A 9 3.51 -1.17 10.88
N ASP A 10 2.37 -1.83 11.07
CA ASP A 10 2.29 -3.29 11.05
C ASP A 10 2.69 -3.83 9.66
N PHE A 11 2.18 -3.23 8.57
CA PHE A 11 2.58 -3.60 7.21
C PHE A 11 4.06 -3.32 6.94
N LEU A 12 4.61 -2.20 7.41
CA LEU A 12 6.03 -1.91 7.26
C LEU A 12 6.90 -2.93 8.02
N HIS A 13 6.45 -3.37 9.20
CA HIS A 13 7.15 -4.42 9.95
C HIS A 13 7.18 -5.74 9.17
N VAL A 14 6.04 -6.14 8.57
CA VAL A 14 5.97 -7.34 7.74
C VAL A 14 6.83 -7.21 6.48
N ALA A 15 6.83 -6.04 5.81
CA ALA A 15 7.67 -5.79 4.65
C ALA A 15 9.17 -5.97 4.95
N LYS A 16 9.62 -5.56 6.15
CA LYS A 16 11.00 -5.77 6.60
C LYS A 16 11.33 -7.24 6.82
N ARG A 17 10.43 -7.99 7.46
CA ARG A 17 10.59 -9.44 7.63
C ARG A 17 10.67 -10.15 6.28
N ASP A 18 9.77 -9.82 5.36
CA ASP A 18 9.75 -10.42 4.02
C ASP A 18 11.03 -10.10 3.23
N PHE A 19 11.65 -8.95 3.48
CA PHE A 19 12.94 -8.57 2.90
C PHE A 19 14.07 -9.46 3.43
N GLU A 20 14.11 -9.69 4.73
CA GLU A 20 15.06 -10.60 5.38
C GLU A 20 14.91 -12.05 4.88
N GLU A 21 13.68 -12.46 4.56
CA GLU A 21 13.34 -13.78 4.02
C GLU A 21 13.51 -13.88 2.48
N GLY A 22 13.85 -12.79 1.79
CA GLY A 22 14.03 -12.76 0.33
C GLY A 22 12.72 -12.87 -0.48
N LEU A 23 11.58 -12.57 0.14
CA LEU A 23 10.24 -12.64 -0.45
C LEU A 23 9.87 -11.34 -1.18
N TRP A 24 10.64 -10.97 -2.21
CA TRP A 24 10.59 -9.65 -2.87
C TRP A 24 9.19 -9.19 -3.31
N ASN A 25 8.37 -10.10 -3.82
CA ASN A 25 7.00 -9.79 -4.26
C ASN A 25 6.13 -9.32 -3.07
N LEU A 26 6.30 -9.95 -1.91
CA LEU A 26 5.58 -9.62 -0.69
C LEU A 26 6.14 -8.35 -0.03
N VAL A 27 7.45 -8.11 -0.15
CA VAL A 27 8.06 -6.84 0.26
C VAL A 27 7.38 -5.67 -0.44
N LEU A 28 7.23 -5.74 -1.77
CA LEU A 28 6.59 -4.68 -2.56
C LEU A 28 5.13 -4.49 -2.13
N PHE A 29 4.38 -5.59 -2.03
CA PHE A 29 2.97 -5.55 -1.62
C PHE A 29 2.79 -4.91 -0.23
N HIS A 30 3.52 -5.37 0.78
CA HIS A 30 3.39 -4.83 2.13
C HIS A 30 3.92 -3.39 2.23
N SER A 31 4.95 -3.03 1.46
CA SER A 31 5.44 -1.65 1.38
C SER A 31 4.36 -0.71 0.80
N GLU A 32 3.66 -1.15 -0.23
CA GLU A 32 2.55 -0.40 -0.82
C GLU A 32 1.40 -0.21 0.17
N GLN A 33 0.98 -1.27 0.87
CA GLN A 33 -0.09 -1.17 1.88
C GLN A 33 0.31 -0.22 3.01
N ALA A 34 1.56 -0.30 3.46
CA ALA A 34 2.10 0.62 4.46
C ALA A 34 2.02 2.08 3.98
N LEU A 35 2.43 2.33 2.74
CA LEU A 35 2.46 3.67 2.14
C LEU A 35 1.05 4.24 1.94
N GLN A 36 0.13 3.47 1.37
CA GLN A 36 -1.27 3.90 1.17
C GLN A 36 -1.91 4.34 2.50
N LEU A 37 -1.74 3.55 3.56
CA LEU A 37 -2.33 3.85 4.87
C LEU A 37 -1.66 5.06 5.54
N CYS A 38 -0.35 5.21 5.39
CA CYS A 38 0.39 6.37 5.89
C CYS A 38 -0.10 7.67 5.23
N VAL A 39 -0.18 7.68 3.90
CA VAL A 39 -0.62 8.86 3.14
C VAL A 39 -2.08 9.19 3.46
N LYS A 40 -2.97 8.20 3.52
CA LYS A 40 -4.37 8.39 3.96
C LYS A 40 -4.46 8.99 5.37
N TYR A 41 -3.62 8.53 6.29
CA TYR A 41 -3.56 9.08 7.64
C TYR A 41 -3.11 10.55 7.63
N LYS A 42 -2.07 10.91 6.86
CA LYS A 42 -1.61 12.29 6.73
C LYS A 42 -2.67 13.21 6.13
N ILE A 43 -3.34 12.79 5.04
CA ILE A 43 -4.43 13.58 4.45
C ILE A 43 -5.55 13.78 5.47
N TYR A 44 -5.92 12.75 6.23
CA TYR A 44 -6.94 12.86 7.27
C TYR A 44 -6.58 13.89 8.34
N LEU A 45 -5.31 13.97 8.76
CA LEU A 45 -4.87 14.96 9.75
C LEU A 45 -5.11 16.41 9.27
N HIS A 46 -4.98 16.66 7.96
CA HIS A 46 -5.21 17.98 7.37
C HIS A 46 -6.68 18.26 7.04
N ALA A 47 -7.40 17.28 6.50
CA ALA A 47 -8.71 17.49 5.89
C ALA A 47 -9.89 16.85 6.63
N GLY A 48 -9.65 16.02 7.65
CA GLY A 48 -10.70 15.28 8.37
C GLY A 48 -11.34 14.14 7.57
N ASP A 49 -10.92 13.91 6.33
CA ASP A 49 -11.25 12.75 5.49
C ASP A 49 -10.08 12.44 4.53
N TYR A 50 -10.17 11.34 3.79
CA TYR A 50 -9.17 10.92 2.83
C TYR A 50 -9.81 10.18 1.64
N PRO A 51 -9.21 10.24 0.43
CA PRO A 51 -9.70 9.52 -0.74
C PRO A 51 -9.81 8.00 -0.51
N LYS A 52 -10.94 7.39 -0.91
CA LYS A 52 -11.17 5.94 -0.84
C LYS A 52 -10.63 5.20 -2.07
N THR A 53 -9.42 5.57 -2.48
CA THR A 53 -8.69 4.98 -3.62
C THR A 53 -7.48 4.20 -3.09
N HIS A 54 -7.02 3.22 -3.87
CA HIS A 54 -5.75 2.51 -3.63
C HIS A 54 -4.63 3.04 -4.54
N ASN A 55 -4.95 3.92 -5.49
CA ASN A 55 -3.97 4.50 -6.39
C ASN A 55 -3.03 5.45 -5.63
N LEU A 56 -1.73 5.13 -5.59
CA LEU A 56 -0.76 5.95 -4.87
C LEU A 56 -0.56 7.34 -5.51
N ASN A 57 -0.59 7.46 -6.84
CA ASN A 57 -0.48 8.76 -7.50
C ASN A 57 -1.63 9.70 -7.08
N GLU A 58 -2.85 9.19 -7.02
CA GLU A 58 -4.00 9.97 -6.55
C GLU A 58 -3.86 10.36 -5.07
N LEU A 59 -3.36 9.45 -4.23
CA LEU A 59 -3.15 9.73 -2.81
C LEU A 59 -2.05 10.79 -2.61
N PHE A 60 -0.92 10.69 -3.31
CA PHE A 60 0.16 11.67 -3.20
C PHE A 60 -0.23 13.02 -3.80
N SER A 61 -0.96 13.03 -4.92
CA SER A 61 -1.56 14.26 -5.47
C SER A 61 -2.56 14.91 -4.51
N GLY A 62 -3.27 14.10 -3.73
CA GLY A 62 -4.14 14.58 -2.64
C GLY A 62 -3.35 15.21 -1.49
N LEU A 63 -2.26 14.58 -1.07
CA LEU A 63 -1.41 15.05 0.02
C LEU A 63 -0.57 16.28 -0.37
N SER A 64 -0.15 16.39 -1.64
CA SER A 64 0.66 17.51 -2.13
C SER A 64 -0.07 18.86 -2.07
N LYS A 65 -1.38 18.86 -1.81
CA LYS A 65 -2.18 20.06 -1.54
C LYS A 65 -1.91 20.66 -0.17
N PHE A 66 -1.36 19.88 0.76
CA PHE A 66 -1.12 20.26 2.16
C PHE A 66 0.36 20.27 2.52
N GLU A 67 1.17 19.45 1.86
CA GLU A 67 2.59 19.28 2.14
C GLU A 67 3.40 19.30 0.84
N GLU A 68 4.60 19.88 0.88
CA GLU A 68 5.55 19.77 -0.22
C GLU A 68 6.20 18.39 -0.17
N ILE A 69 5.98 17.58 -1.21
CA ILE A 69 6.46 16.21 -1.28
C ILE A 69 7.02 15.98 -2.67
N ASP A 70 8.30 15.62 -2.73
CA ASP A 70 8.92 15.06 -3.92
C ASP A 70 8.79 13.54 -3.92
N VAL A 71 8.24 12.98 -5.00
CA VAL A 71 7.98 11.55 -5.11
C VAL A 71 8.29 11.09 -6.53
N ASP A 72 9.06 10.01 -6.63
CA ASP A 72 9.28 9.33 -7.91
C ASP A 72 8.01 8.60 -8.34
N THR A 73 7.35 9.11 -9.37
CA THR A 73 6.13 8.54 -9.95
C THR A 73 6.34 7.13 -10.48
N THR A 74 7.53 6.80 -10.98
CA THR A 74 7.88 5.45 -11.45
C THR A 74 7.83 4.45 -10.31
N MET A 75 8.33 4.83 -9.14
CA MET A 75 8.26 4.00 -7.93
C MET A 75 6.81 3.84 -7.44
N LEU A 76 6.00 4.90 -7.52
CA LEU A 76 4.57 4.82 -7.17
C LEU A 76 3.79 3.90 -8.10
N ASP A 77 4.07 3.94 -9.39
CA ASP A 77 3.46 3.07 -10.39
C ASP A 77 3.84 1.60 -10.17
N LEU A 78 5.13 1.34 -9.94
CA LEU A 78 5.64 0.00 -9.61
C LEU A 78 4.96 -0.56 -8.37
N LEU A 79 4.87 0.25 -7.31
CA LEU A 79 4.19 -0.15 -6.08
C LEU A 79 2.71 -0.39 -6.36
N THR A 80 1.98 0.52 -7.00
CA THR A 80 0.54 0.37 -7.31
C THR A 80 0.23 -0.91 -8.10
N GLN A 81 1.12 -1.32 -9.00
CA GLN A 81 0.96 -2.57 -9.75
C GLN A 81 1.12 -3.81 -8.86
N SER A 82 1.84 -3.73 -7.75
CA SER A 82 2.03 -4.84 -6.82
C SER A 82 0.71 -5.24 -6.14
N TYR A 83 -0.11 -4.27 -5.73
CA TYR A 83 -1.47 -4.48 -5.24
C TYR A 83 -2.40 -5.09 -6.29
N ILE A 84 -2.44 -4.50 -7.50
CA ILE A 84 -3.27 -4.98 -8.60
C ILE A 84 -2.93 -6.45 -8.92
N ARG A 85 -1.64 -6.79 -8.94
CA ARG A 85 -1.19 -8.16 -9.21
C ARG A 85 -1.68 -9.14 -8.14
N GLN A 86 -1.64 -8.75 -6.87
CA GLN A 86 -2.07 -9.60 -5.76
C GLN A 86 -3.59 -9.85 -5.79
N ASP A 87 -4.38 -8.80 -6.04
CA ASP A 87 -5.85 -8.89 -6.07
C ASP A 87 -6.37 -9.64 -7.31
N ILE A 88 -5.77 -9.42 -8.49
CA ILE A 88 -6.24 -10.01 -9.75
C ILE A 88 -5.77 -11.45 -9.92
N TYR A 89 -4.50 -11.75 -9.65
CA TYR A 89 -3.93 -13.06 -9.99
C TYR A 89 -3.91 -14.04 -8.83
N LEU A 90 -3.64 -13.58 -7.62
CA LEU A 90 -3.45 -14.51 -6.50
C LEU A 90 -4.78 -15.04 -5.97
N ILE A 91 -5.79 -14.19 -5.81
CA ILE A 91 -7.06 -14.54 -5.15
C ILE A 91 -7.86 -15.60 -5.94
N PRO A 92 -8.07 -15.49 -7.27
CA PRO A 92 -8.82 -16.48 -8.02
C PRO A 92 -8.08 -17.83 -8.12
N ILE A 93 -6.75 -17.79 -8.27
CA ILE A 93 -5.91 -18.98 -8.40
C ILE A 93 -5.80 -19.72 -7.06
N LEU A 94 -5.55 -19.01 -5.96
CA LEU A 94 -5.54 -19.61 -4.62
C LEU A 94 -6.90 -20.18 -4.24
N LYS A 95 -8.01 -19.48 -4.53
CA LYS A 95 -9.37 -20.02 -4.31
C LYS A 95 -9.61 -21.31 -5.11
N LYS A 96 -9.04 -21.43 -6.31
CA LYS A 96 -9.16 -22.64 -7.16
C LYS A 96 -8.29 -23.79 -6.68
N LEU A 97 -7.11 -23.50 -6.12
CA LEU A 97 -6.18 -24.49 -5.57
C LEU A 97 -6.62 -24.99 -4.19
N LEU A 98 -7.06 -24.10 -3.29
CA LEU A 98 -7.48 -24.44 -1.94
C LEU A 98 -8.85 -25.15 -1.88
N LYS A 99 -9.70 -25.01 -2.92
CA LYS A 99 -10.93 -25.82 -3.07
C LYS A 99 -10.69 -27.26 -3.56
N LYS A 100 -9.45 -27.59 -3.95
CA LYS A 100 -9.03 -28.92 -4.42
C LYS A 100 -8.22 -29.70 -3.39
N LEU A 101 -8.01 -29.12 -2.20
CA LEU A 101 -7.54 -29.79 -0.99
C LEU A 101 -8.75 -30.05 -0.10
#